data_AF-A0A1F5F4W7-F1
#
_entry.id   AF-A0A1F5F4W7-F1
#
_cell.length_a   1.000
_cell.length_b   1.000
_cell.length_c   1.000
_cell.angle_alpha   90.00
_cell.angle_beta   90.00
_cell.angle_gamma   90.00
#
_symmetry.space_group_name_H-M   'P 1'
#
loop_
_entity.id
_entity.type
_entity.pdbx_description
1 polymer ?
#
loop_
_entity_poly.entity_id
_entity_poly.type
_entity_poly.pdbx_seq_one_letter_code
_entity_poly.pdbx_strand_id
1 'polypeptide(L)'
;MIKYVTPLLLAALAASAAIPPQPAEGPPWHPWLYDYAVFRAEAALPLGFVGSLEFVGGELILTTSLPSGRFHRYDPASGALADLGDAPLGVSGSFWDGECLWLAGNGAELWRYDGSLKSVENWGEPYGERWYIELPSWRQTGLARVGEDFWLVDELGVIYLWRLGEAAPRGEYIVGQGRELACDGENLWLLSHRGIIKLTTGGEILGRIPLPATEGFASGLAWDGERLWLAINAEDRTLVWSLDPGEAELMPLGEPPEDRRDAVEYD
;
A
#
# COMPACT_ATOMS: atom_id res chain seq x y z
N MET A 1 4.72 52.13 11.40
CA MET A 1 3.48 51.49 11.89
C MET A 1 3.53 50.03 11.51
N ILE A 2 3.47 49.12 12.50
CA ILE A 2 3.35 47.67 12.24
C ILE A 2 1.86 47.36 12.17
N LYS A 3 1.39 46.76 11.07
CA LYS A 3 0.07 46.14 11.02
C LYS A 3 0.23 44.64 11.19
N TYR A 4 -0.11 44.14 12.36
CA TYR A 4 -0.36 42.72 12.54
C TYR A 4 -1.57 42.34 11.66
N VAL A 5 -1.39 41.32 10.82
CA VAL A 5 -2.49 40.63 10.16
C VAL A 5 -2.66 39.31 10.91
N THR A 6 -3.80 39.14 11.56
CA THR A 6 -4.15 37.90 12.25
C THR A 6 -4.21 36.75 11.23
N PRO A 7 -3.55 35.60 11.47
CA PRO A 7 -3.81 34.44 10.64
C PRO A 7 -5.27 34.03 10.84
N LEU A 8 -6.03 33.93 9.74
CA LEU A 8 -7.36 33.33 9.79
C LEU A 8 -7.16 31.85 10.08
N LEU A 9 -7.75 31.35 11.18
CA LEU A 9 -7.72 29.93 11.49
C LEU A 9 -8.70 29.21 10.55
N LEU A 10 -8.24 28.94 9.33
CA LEU A 10 -9.04 28.26 8.32
C LEU A 10 -9.09 26.77 8.66
N ALA A 11 -10.04 26.41 9.53
CA ALA A 11 -10.43 25.03 9.76
C ALA A 11 -11.03 24.48 8.46
N ALA A 12 -10.16 23.90 7.63
CA ALA A 12 -10.56 23.26 6.40
C ALA A 12 -11.37 22.00 6.73
N LEU A 13 -12.70 22.13 6.72
CA LEU A 13 -13.53 20.99 6.38
C LEU A 13 -13.15 20.59 4.95
N ALA A 14 -12.24 19.63 4.83
CA ALA A 14 -11.97 18.96 3.57
C ALA A 14 -13.29 18.29 3.15
N ALA A 15 -13.98 18.88 2.18
CA ALA A 15 -15.09 18.20 1.54
C ALA A 15 -14.49 16.97 0.86
N SER A 16 -14.76 15.78 1.41
CA SER A 16 -14.45 14.53 0.72
C SER A 16 -14.97 14.66 -0.70
N ALA A 17 -14.13 14.32 -1.69
CA ALA A 17 -14.66 14.11 -3.02
C ALA A 17 -15.77 13.05 -2.92
N ALA A 18 -16.81 13.17 -3.75
CA ALA A 18 -17.79 12.10 -3.83
C ALA A 18 -17.06 10.84 -4.29
N ILE A 19 -17.16 9.76 -3.51
CA ILE A 19 -16.68 8.45 -3.93
C ILE A 19 -17.38 8.15 -5.27
N PRO A 20 -16.64 7.81 -6.35
CA PRO A 20 -17.26 7.53 -7.63
C PRO A 20 -18.26 6.37 -7.48
N PRO A 21 -19.43 6.41 -8.13
CA PRO A 21 -20.44 5.37 -7.98
C PRO A 21 -19.85 4.02 -8.38
N GLN A 22 -19.84 3.07 -7.46
CA GLN A 22 -19.35 1.72 -7.72
C GLN A 22 -20.25 1.07 -8.80
N PRO A 23 -19.71 0.64 -9.96
CA PRO A 23 -20.46 -0.22 -10.86
C PRO A 23 -20.63 -1.60 -10.22
N ALA A 24 -21.76 -2.26 -10.49
CA ALA A 24 -22.07 -3.56 -9.87
C ALA A 24 -21.24 -4.73 -10.44
N GLU A 25 -20.62 -4.54 -11.61
CA GLU A 25 -19.87 -5.56 -12.34
C GLU A 25 -18.62 -4.93 -12.99
N GLY A 26 -17.63 -5.77 -13.33
CA GLY A 26 -16.44 -5.37 -14.09
C GLY A 26 -16.78 -4.80 -15.48
N PRO A 27 -15.88 -4.02 -16.11
CA PRO A 27 -16.02 -3.69 -17.52
C PRO A 27 -16.13 -5.00 -18.35
N PRO A 28 -17.21 -5.21 -19.13
CA PRO A 28 -17.58 -6.55 -19.62
C PRO A 28 -16.58 -7.17 -20.60
N TRP A 29 -15.70 -6.36 -21.19
CA TRP A 29 -14.58 -6.83 -22.02
C TRP A 29 -13.42 -7.44 -21.21
N HIS A 30 -13.28 -7.17 -19.90
CA HIS A 30 -12.17 -7.61 -19.03
C HIS A 30 -12.55 -8.10 -17.60
N PRO A 31 -13.63 -8.88 -17.38
CA PRO A 31 -14.12 -9.28 -16.03
C PRO A 31 -13.25 -10.30 -15.27
N TRP A 32 -12.06 -10.65 -15.76
CA TRP A 32 -11.04 -11.44 -15.03
C TRP A 32 -9.80 -10.61 -14.65
N LEU A 33 -9.73 -9.35 -15.09
CA LEU A 33 -8.73 -8.37 -14.66
C LEU A 33 -9.26 -7.49 -13.52
N TYR A 34 -10.59 -7.34 -13.44
CA TYR A 34 -11.24 -6.48 -12.46
C TYR A 34 -12.44 -7.15 -11.80
N ASP A 35 -12.60 -6.91 -10.50
CA ASP A 35 -13.74 -7.31 -9.69
C ASP A 35 -14.12 -6.15 -8.76
N TYR A 36 -15.42 -5.90 -8.60
CA TYR A 36 -15.98 -4.89 -7.70
C TYR A 36 -16.84 -5.51 -6.59
N ALA A 37 -17.28 -6.77 -6.74
CA ALA A 37 -18.29 -7.36 -5.86
C ALA A 37 -17.80 -7.53 -4.42
N VAL A 38 -16.49 -7.76 -4.25
CA VAL A 38 -15.81 -7.94 -2.96
C VAL A 38 -15.18 -6.64 -2.42
N PHE A 39 -15.19 -5.55 -3.20
CA PHE A 39 -14.48 -4.31 -2.88
C PHE A 39 -15.45 -3.20 -2.44
N ARG A 40 -15.28 -2.73 -1.21
CA ARG A 40 -16.01 -1.58 -0.66
C ARG A 40 -15.17 -0.31 -0.82
N ALA A 41 -15.71 0.71 -1.48
CA ALA A 41 -15.08 2.02 -1.54
C ALA A 41 -15.36 2.80 -0.25
N GLU A 42 -14.30 3.24 0.44
CA GLU A 42 -14.36 3.76 1.81
C GLU A 42 -14.18 5.28 1.85
N ALA A 43 -13.25 5.82 1.06
CA ALA A 43 -13.01 7.26 0.99
C ALA A 43 -12.43 7.72 -0.37
N ALA A 44 -12.56 9.02 -0.64
CA ALA A 44 -11.84 9.72 -1.70
C ALA A 44 -11.10 10.91 -1.08
N LEU A 45 -9.86 10.65 -0.66
CA LEU A 45 -9.02 11.55 0.12
C LEU A 45 -8.32 12.59 -0.78
N PRO A 46 -8.31 13.88 -0.42
CA PRO A 46 -7.64 14.94 -1.18
C PRO A 46 -6.12 14.94 -0.93
N LEU A 47 -5.48 13.81 -1.24
CA LEU A 47 -4.04 13.58 -1.10
C LEU A 47 -3.37 13.51 -2.47
N GLY A 48 -2.05 13.74 -2.48
CA GLY A 48 -1.21 13.49 -3.65
C GLY A 48 -0.91 11.99 -3.83
N PHE A 49 0.20 11.66 -4.50
CA PHE A 49 0.59 10.27 -4.71
C PHE A 49 0.94 9.61 -3.37
N VAL A 50 0.09 8.70 -2.88
CA VAL A 50 0.39 7.82 -1.75
C VAL A 50 1.38 6.74 -2.21
N GLY A 51 2.56 6.73 -1.60
CA GLY A 51 3.64 5.80 -1.85
C GLY A 51 3.42 4.46 -1.18
N SER A 52 3.09 4.46 0.12
CA SER A 52 2.78 3.25 0.91
C SER A 52 1.56 3.46 1.81
N LEU A 53 0.97 2.36 2.28
CA LEU A 53 -0.20 2.31 3.16
C LEU A 53 0.05 1.31 4.29
N GLU A 54 -0.23 1.68 5.53
CA GLU A 54 -0.10 0.80 6.70
C GLU A 54 -1.30 0.93 7.64
N PHE A 55 -1.65 -0.13 8.38
CA PHE A 55 -2.67 -0.07 9.43
C PHE A 55 -2.04 -0.05 10.82
N VAL A 56 -2.26 1.01 11.59
CA VAL A 56 -1.63 1.24 12.90
C VAL A 56 -2.70 1.56 13.93
N GLY A 57 -2.91 0.65 14.88
CA GLY A 57 -3.69 0.92 16.10
C GLY A 57 -5.19 1.19 15.91
N GLY A 58 -5.77 0.86 14.75
CA GLY A 58 -7.16 1.17 14.39
C GLY A 58 -7.30 2.17 13.23
N GLU A 59 -6.20 2.79 12.81
CA GLU A 59 -6.18 3.89 11.85
C GLU A 59 -5.24 3.56 10.68
N LEU A 60 -5.55 4.03 9.46
CA LEU A 60 -4.64 3.91 8.32
C LEU A 60 -3.61 5.05 8.33
N ILE A 61 -2.33 4.71 8.22
CA ILE A 61 -1.24 5.65 7.94
C ILE A 61 -0.94 5.61 6.45
N LEU A 62 -1.03 6.76 5.79
CA LEU A 62 -0.72 6.93 4.38
C LEU A 62 0.54 7.78 4.25
N THR A 63 1.56 7.26 3.56
CA THR A 63 2.80 8.00 3.31
C THR A 63 2.75 8.57 1.89
N THR A 64 2.61 9.88 1.70
CA THR A 64 2.68 10.47 0.35
C THR A 64 4.12 10.62 -0.10
N SER A 65 4.38 10.40 -1.39
CA SER A 65 5.71 10.51 -2.00
C SER A 65 5.85 11.67 -3.00
N LEU A 66 4.74 12.20 -3.56
CA LEU A 66 4.73 13.39 -4.43
C LEU A 66 3.47 14.24 -4.18
N PRO A 67 3.55 15.59 -4.24
CA PRO A 67 4.74 16.41 -4.53
C PRO A 67 5.68 16.59 -3.31
N SER A 68 5.25 16.16 -2.12
CA SER A 68 5.97 16.30 -0.85
C SER A 68 5.79 15.04 0.00
N GLY A 69 6.84 14.66 0.72
CA GLY A 69 6.79 13.56 1.68
C GLY A 69 6.00 13.95 2.92
N ARG A 70 4.85 13.33 3.17
CA ARG A 70 3.97 13.63 4.32
C ARG A 70 3.37 12.36 4.90
N PHE A 71 3.22 12.34 6.22
CA PHE A 71 2.42 11.36 6.92
C PHE A 71 0.99 11.87 7.04
N HIS A 72 0.03 11.10 6.54
CA HIS A 72 -1.38 11.31 6.79
C HIS A 72 -1.95 10.14 7.58
N ARG A 73 -2.97 10.42 8.37
CA ARG A 73 -3.75 9.42 9.11
C ARG A 73 -5.22 9.52 8.70
N TYR A 74 -5.82 8.39 8.39
CA TYR A 74 -7.25 8.24 8.13
C TYR A 74 -7.86 7.27 9.14
N ASP A 75 -8.84 7.73 9.90
CA ASP A 75 -9.68 6.89 10.78
C ASP A 75 -10.87 6.36 9.96
N PRO A 76 -10.96 5.04 9.66
CA PRO A 76 -12.05 4.49 8.86
C PRO A 76 -13.42 4.48 9.58
N ALA A 77 -13.44 4.58 10.91
CA ALA A 77 -14.68 4.55 11.70
C ALA A 77 -15.37 5.91 11.76
N SER A 78 -14.62 7.02 11.72
CA SER A 78 -15.18 8.38 11.64
C SER A 78 -15.05 9.06 10.28
N GLY A 79 -14.21 8.52 9.39
CA GLY A 79 -13.84 9.15 8.12
C GLY A 79 -12.88 10.36 8.27
N ALA A 80 -12.32 10.57 9.46
CA ALA A 80 -11.46 11.72 9.73
C ALA A 80 -10.08 11.56 9.08
N LEU A 81 -9.63 12.60 8.36
CA LEU A 81 -8.30 12.70 7.79
C LEU A 81 -7.48 13.76 8.55
N ALA A 82 -6.29 13.36 9.02
CA ALA A 82 -5.32 14.21 9.68
C ALA A 82 -3.99 14.24 8.91
N ASP A 83 -3.35 15.39 8.86
CA ASP A 83 -1.94 15.55 8.47
C ASP A 83 -1.08 15.50 9.74
N LEU A 84 -0.04 14.67 9.74
CA LEU A 84 0.84 14.41 10.88
C LEU A 84 2.25 15.02 10.73
N GLY A 85 2.52 15.72 9.63
CA GLY A 85 3.82 16.31 9.32
C GLY A 85 4.60 15.58 8.23
N ASP A 86 5.91 15.83 8.19
CA ASP A 86 6.78 15.43 7.09
C ASP A 86 7.24 13.96 7.19
N ALA A 87 7.27 13.28 6.03
CA ALA A 87 7.72 11.90 5.85
C ALA A 87 8.76 11.83 4.72
N PRO A 88 9.52 10.73 4.55
CA PRO A 88 10.51 10.63 3.49
C PRO A 88 9.92 10.76 2.09
N LEU A 89 10.69 11.32 1.16
CA LEU A 89 10.34 11.36 -0.26
C LEU A 89 10.72 10.04 -0.94
N GLY A 90 9.86 9.55 -1.83
CA GLY A 90 10.13 8.33 -2.58
C GLY A 90 10.05 7.06 -1.73
N VAL A 91 9.17 7.05 -0.74
CA VAL A 91 8.69 5.83 -0.07
C VAL A 91 7.85 5.02 -1.04
N SER A 92 7.99 3.69 -0.98
CA SER A 92 7.24 2.74 -1.80
C SER A 92 6.57 1.64 -0.98
N GLY A 93 7.19 1.16 0.11
CA GLY A 93 6.63 0.10 0.95
C GLY A 93 6.61 0.41 2.44
N SER A 94 5.77 -0.24 3.24
CA SER A 94 5.74 -0.09 4.70
C SER A 94 5.40 -1.37 5.49
N PHE A 95 5.73 -1.39 6.79
CA PHE A 95 5.10 -2.28 7.76
C PHE A 95 5.09 -1.70 9.17
N TRP A 96 4.07 -2.00 9.97
CA TRP A 96 4.04 -1.79 11.41
C TRP A 96 4.60 -3.01 12.15
N ASP A 97 5.48 -2.78 13.12
CA ASP A 97 6.28 -3.83 13.75
C ASP A 97 5.81 -4.22 15.17
N GLY A 98 4.77 -3.56 15.66
CA GLY A 98 4.27 -3.60 17.04
C GLY A 98 4.61 -2.35 17.85
N GLU A 99 5.77 -1.72 17.59
CA GLU A 99 6.29 -0.55 18.30
C GLU A 99 6.68 0.60 17.36
N CYS A 100 6.98 0.30 16.09
CA CYS A 100 7.54 1.20 15.10
C CYS A 100 6.97 0.96 13.69
N LEU A 101 6.86 2.04 12.92
CA LEU A 101 6.59 2.03 11.49
C LEU A 101 7.92 1.98 10.73
N TRP A 102 8.07 1.01 9.83
CA TRP A 102 9.20 0.89 8.93
C TRP A 102 8.77 1.24 7.50
N LEU A 103 9.65 1.95 6.77
CA LEU A 103 9.39 2.40 5.41
C LEU A 103 10.54 2.01 4.47
N ALA A 104 10.21 1.58 3.25
CA ALA A 104 11.12 1.29 2.15
C ALA A 104 11.30 2.48 1.21
N GLY A 105 12.54 2.74 0.80
CA GLY A 105 12.95 3.80 -0.11
C GLY A 105 13.40 3.30 -1.48
N ASN A 106 13.11 4.10 -2.51
CA ASN A 106 13.54 3.82 -3.89
C ASN A 106 15.07 3.63 -4.04
N GLY A 107 15.90 4.13 -3.11
CA GLY A 107 17.37 4.01 -3.11
C GLY A 107 17.95 2.91 -2.20
N ALA A 108 17.18 1.86 -1.91
CA ALA A 108 17.51 0.77 -0.98
C ALA A 108 17.66 1.20 0.51
N GLU A 109 16.95 2.26 0.87
CA GLU A 109 16.98 2.85 2.21
C GLU A 109 15.82 2.31 3.06
N LEU A 110 16.09 1.95 4.31
CA LEU A 110 15.04 1.76 5.32
C LEU A 110 15.03 2.94 6.30
N TRP A 111 13.83 3.42 6.62
CA TRP A 111 13.58 4.37 7.71
C TRP A 111 12.73 3.72 8.80
N ARG A 112 12.94 4.12 10.05
CA ARG A 112 12.20 3.62 11.23
C ARG A 112 11.66 4.78 12.06
N TYR A 113 10.36 4.74 12.36
CA TYR A 113 9.62 5.74 13.12
C TYR A 113 8.94 5.11 14.34
N ASP A 114 8.89 5.82 15.47
CA ASP A 114 8.13 5.40 16.65
C ASP A 114 6.61 5.51 16.43
N GLY A 115 5.81 4.99 17.36
CA GLY A 115 4.35 5.14 17.36
C GLY A 115 3.82 6.58 17.51
N SER A 116 4.68 7.59 17.55
CA SER A 116 4.34 9.02 17.42
C SER A 116 4.84 9.65 16.10
N LEU A 117 5.26 8.80 15.17
CA LEU A 117 5.88 9.10 13.86
C LEU A 117 7.11 10.00 13.94
N LYS A 118 7.92 9.84 15.00
CA LYS A 118 9.27 10.44 15.08
C LYS A 118 10.33 9.42 14.70
N SER A 119 11.38 9.83 13.98
CA SER A 119 12.51 8.94 13.71
C SER A 119 13.13 8.48 15.02
N VAL A 120 13.37 7.17 15.15
CA VAL A 120 13.77 6.54 16.42
C VAL A 120 15.20 6.92 16.84
N GLU A 121 16.01 7.42 15.90
CA GLU A 121 17.43 7.72 16.12
C GLU A 121 17.80 9.14 15.69
N ASN A 122 18.40 9.88 16.62
CA ASN A 122 19.70 10.60 16.55
C ASN A 122 20.10 11.53 15.38
N TRP A 123 19.39 11.59 14.26
CA TRP A 123 19.98 12.00 12.97
C TRP A 123 19.31 13.22 12.34
N GLY A 124 20.10 14.02 11.63
CA GLY A 124 19.64 15.07 10.71
C GLY A 124 20.32 14.92 9.34
N GLU A 125 19.74 15.34 8.21
CA GLU A 125 18.44 15.99 7.98
C GLU A 125 17.87 15.55 6.61
N PRO A 126 16.55 15.71 6.36
CA PRO A 126 15.47 16.06 7.29
C PRO A 126 14.68 14.84 7.81
N TYR A 127 15.09 13.62 7.43
CA TYR A 127 14.29 12.38 7.64
C TYR A 127 14.95 11.32 8.53
N GLY A 128 16.07 11.66 9.18
CA GLY A 128 16.87 10.72 9.98
C GLY A 128 18.00 10.06 9.20
N GLU A 129 18.66 9.06 9.80
CA GLU A 129 19.59 8.20 9.09
C GLU A 129 18.83 7.38 8.03
N ARG A 130 19.58 6.73 7.16
CA ARG A 130 19.05 5.68 6.28
C ARG A 130 19.75 4.40 6.67
N TRP A 131 18.99 3.39 7.08
CA TRP A 131 19.53 2.05 7.25
C TRP A 131 19.70 1.46 5.85
N TYR A 132 20.92 1.58 5.31
CA TYR A 132 21.30 0.95 4.05
C TYR A 132 21.50 -0.54 4.27
N ILE A 133 20.58 -1.35 3.76
CA ILE A 133 20.81 -2.78 3.55
C ILE A 133 21.27 -2.94 2.10
N GLU A 134 22.40 -3.62 1.88
CA GLU A 134 22.84 -4.00 0.53
C GLU A 134 21.88 -5.07 -0.04
N LEU A 135 20.75 -4.61 -0.57
CA LEU A 135 19.80 -5.48 -1.24
C LEU A 135 20.32 -5.93 -2.62
N PRO A 136 19.89 -7.12 -3.10
CA PRO A 136 20.24 -7.60 -4.44
C PRO A 136 19.67 -6.75 -5.59
N SER A 137 18.74 -5.84 -5.29
CA SER A 137 18.05 -4.98 -6.25
C SER A 137 18.16 -3.49 -5.89
N TRP A 138 18.24 -2.63 -6.90
CA TRP A 138 18.40 -1.18 -6.78
C TRP A 138 17.08 -0.40 -6.71
N ARG A 139 15.94 -1.08 -6.50
CA ARG A 139 14.64 -0.44 -6.29
C ARG A 139 13.66 -1.33 -5.51
N GLN A 140 13.45 -0.99 -4.25
CA GLN A 140 12.41 -1.57 -3.40
C GLN A 140 11.03 -1.08 -3.87
N THR A 141 10.03 -1.96 -3.90
CA THR A 141 8.62 -1.57 -4.09
C THR A 141 7.79 -1.80 -2.84
N GLY A 142 7.82 -2.96 -2.19
CA GLY A 142 6.97 -3.24 -1.01
C GLY A 142 7.67 -3.88 0.18
N LEU A 143 7.06 -3.80 1.37
CA LEU A 143 7.51 -4.48 2.59
C LEU A 143 6.38 -5.21 3.34
N ALA A 144 6.72 -6.22 4.14
CA ALA A 144 5.85 -6.78 5.18
C ALA A 144 6.70 -7.42 6.30
N ARG A 145 6.13 -7.67 7.47
CA ARG A 145 6.77 -8.42 8.56
C ARG A 145 5.94 -9.62 8.97
N VAL A 146 6.60 -10.76 9.24
CA VAL A 146 5.99 -11.90 9.93
C VAL A 146 6.98 -12.47 10.95
N GLY A 147 6.56 -12.54 12.21
CA GLY A 147 7.43 -12.95 13.32
C GLY A 147 8.61 -11.98 13.53
N GLU A 148 9.84 -12.49 13.36
CA GLU A 148 11.09 -11.74 13.49
C GLU A 148 11.73 -11.37 12.13
N ASP A 149 11.21 -11.92 11.04
CA ASP A 149 11.74 -11.72 9.69
C ASP A 149 10.85 -10.72 8.94
N PHE A 150 11.47 -9.96 8.03
CA PHE A 150 10.75 -9.08 7.11
C PHE A 150 10.90 -9.57 5.67
N TRP A 151 9.89 -9.26 4.90
CA TRP A 151 9.74 -9.59 3.50
C TRP A 151 9.76 -8.28 2.71
N LEU A 152 10.44 -8.29 1.58
CA LEU A 152 10.51 -7.15 0.69
C LEU A 152 10.35 -7.61 -0.76
N VAL A 153 9.78 -6.76 -1.60
CA VAL A 153 9.63 -7.01 -3.04
C VAL A 153 10.29 -5.89 -3.84
N ASP A 154 10.89 -6.23 -4.98
CA ASP A 154 11.53 -5.30 -5.91
C ASP A 154 10.69 -5.01 -7.17
N GLU A 155 11.14 -4.06 -8.00
CA GLU A 155 10.47 -3.70 -9.26
C GLU A 155 10.43 -4.85 -10.29
N LEU A 156 11.27 -5.88 -10.16
CA LEU A 156 11.24 -7.08 -10.99
C LEU A 156 10.18 -8.11 -10.50
N GLY A 157 9.75 -8.00 -9.23
CA GLY A 157 8.88 -8.96 -8.57
C GLY A 157 9.61 -10.19 -8.04
N VAL A 158 10.87 -10.00 -7.63
CA VAL A 158 11.55 -10.92 -6.72
C VAL A 158 11.21 -10.50 -5.30
N ILE A 159 10.66 -11.45 -4.53
CA ILE A 159 10.45 -11.32 -3.10
C ILE A 159 11.67 -11.90 -2.38
N TYR A 160 12.19 -11.16 -1.40
CA TYR A 160 13.30 -11.59 -0.55
C TYR A 160 12.84 -11.71 0.91
N LEU A 161 13.21 -12.82 1.55
CA LEU A 161 13.06 -13.04 2.99
C LEU A 161 14.34 -12.60 3.71
N TRP A 162 14.25 -11.69 4.68
CA TRP A 162 15.40 -11.09 5.34
C TRP A 162 15.24 -11.01 6.87
N ARG A 163 16.35 -11.04 7.60
CA ARG A 163 16.39 -10.78 9.05
C ARG A 163 17.28 -9.58 9.36
N LEU A 164 16.81 -8.68 10.22
CA LEU A 164 17.55 -7.48 10.59
C LEU A 164 18.93 -7.84 11.18
N GLY A 165 19.99 -7.27 10.63
CA GLY A 165 21.39 -7.56 11.00
C GLY A 165 22.06 -8.69 10.22
N GLU A 166 21.34 -9.43 9.37
CA GLU A 166 21.94 -10.37 8.41
C GLU A 166 22.34 -9.64 7.11
N ALA A 167 23.42 -10.11 6.47
CA ALA A 167 24.06 -9.46 5.32
C ALA A 167 23.68 -10.07 3.96
N ALA A 168 22.71 -10.98 3.93
CA ALA A 168 22.22 -11.68 2.75
C ALA A 168 20.77 -12.15 2.98
N PRO A 169 19.96 -12.36 1.92
CA PRO A 169 18.62 -12.90 2.07
C PRO A 169 18.66 -14.38 2.49
N ARG A 170 17.65 -14.81 3.25
CA ARG A 170 17.43 -16.20 3.66
C ARG A 170 16.69 -17.02 2.62
N GLY A 171 15.99 -16.36 1.69
CA GLY A 171 15.25 -16.96 0.59
C GLY A 171 14.87 -15.91 -0.46
N GLU A 172 14.74 -16.35 -1.70
CA GLU A 172 14.38 -15.52 -2.86
C GLU A 172 13.26 -16.22 -3.64
N TYR A 173 12.21 -15.50 -4.01
CA TYR A 173 10.98 -16.05 -4.58
C TYR A 173 10.50 -15.19 -5.75
N ILE A 174 10.50 -15.76 -6.96
CA ILE A 174 10.14 -15.03 -8.18
C ILE A 174 8.64 -15.17 -8.44
N VAL A 175 7.89 -14.09 -8.24
CA VAL A 175 6.42 -14.04 -8.42
C VAL A 175 5.98 -13.04 -9.50
N GLY A 176 6.86 -12.13 -9.91
CA GLY A 176 6.63 -11.15 -10.98
C GLY A 176 6.05 -9.82 -10.48
N GLN A 177 6.25 -8.76 -11.27
CA GLN A 177 6.16 -7.33 -10.87
C GLN A 177 5.18 -7.01 -9.73
N GLY A 178 5.76 -6.85 -8.54
CA GLY A 178 5.10 -6.47 -7.30
C GLY A 178 5.23 -4.97 -7.00
N ARG A 179 4.34 -4.45 -6.16
CA ARG A 179 4.21 -3.02 -5.85
C ARG A 179 4.21 -2.69 -4.37
N GLU A 180 3.48 -3.45 -3.57
CA GLU A 180 3.42 -3.34 -2.11
C GLU A 180 3.15 -4.74 -1.54
N LEU A 181 3.53 -4.98 -0.29
CA LEU A 181 3.24 -6.21 0.44
C LEU A 181 2.37 -5.90 1.67
N ALA A 182 1.57 -6.88 2.09
CA ALA A 182 0.92 -6.92 3.39
C ALA A 182 1.00 -8.36 3.94
N CYS A 183 0.79 -8.56 5.24
CA CYS A 183 0.74 -9.89 5.86
C CYS A 183 -0.52 -10.06 6.70
N ASP A 184 -1.23 -11.18 6.53
CA ASP A 184 -2.41 -11.50 7.37
C ASP A 184 -2.06 -12.20 8.70
N GLY A 185 -0.77 -12.40 8.96
CA GLY A 185 -0.22 -13.15 10.10
C GLY A 185 0.22 -14.58 9.73
N GLU A 186 -0.35 -15.17 8.67
CA GLU A 186 -0.01 -16.51 8.17
C GLU A 186 0.56 -16.49 6.74
N ASN A 187 0.11 -15.54 5.92
CA ASN A 187 0.34 -15.42 4.49
C ASN A 187 0.79 -14.00 4.13
N LEU A 188 1.36 -13.86 2.94
CA LEU A 188 1.68 -12.59 2.32
C LEU A 188 0.65 -12.26 1.24
N TRP A 189 0.36 -10.97 1.09
CA TRP A 189 -0.49 -10.43 0.04
C TRP A 189 0.33 -9.45 -0.76
N LEU A 190 0.53 -9.72 -2.05
CA LEU A 190 1.33 -8.91 -2.95
C LEU A 190 0.42 -8.10 -3.87
N LEU A 191 0.46 -6.78 -3.77
CA LEU A 191 -0.15 -5.91 -4.77
C LEU A 191 0.65 -5.99 -6.07
N SER A 192 0.00 -6.35 -7.17
CA SER A 192 0.64 -6.54 -8.48
C SER A 192 -0.20 -5.97 -9.62
N HIS A 193 0.38 -5.90 -10.82
CA HIS A 193 -0.35 -5.57 -12.05
C HIS A 193 -1.43 -6.60 -12.46
N ARG A 194 -1.55 -7.73 -11.75
CA ARG A 194 -2.54 -8.80 -12.03
C ARG A 194 -3.67 -8.86 -11.01
N GLY A 195 -3.62 -8.03 -9.96
CA GLY A 195 -4.44 -8.21 -8.75
C GLY A 195 -3.59 -8.25 -7.48
N ILE A 196 -4.26 -8.46 -6.35
CA ILE A 196 -3.62 -8.79 -5.07
C ILE A 196 -3.38 -10.31 -5.07
N ILE A 197 -2.12 -10.74 -5.12
CA ILE A 197 -1.73 -12.15 -5.17
C ILE A 197 -1.56 -12.66 -3.73
N LYS A 198 -2.23 -13.75 -3.36
CA LYS A 198 -2.00 -14.41 -2.06
C LYS A 198 -0.87 -15.43 -2.18
N LEU A 199 0.09 -15.35 -1.26
CA LEU A 199 1.30 -16.17 -1.20
C LEU A 199 1.45 -16.77 0.19
N THR A 200 1.93 -18.01 0.31
CA THR A 200 2.40 -18.52 1.61
C THR A 200 3.70 -17.83 2.01
N THR A 201 4.07 -17.94 3.28
CA THR A 201 5.42 -17.60 3.77
C THR A 201 6.53 -18.56 3.28
N GLY A 202 6.18 -19.53 2.41
CA GLY A 202 7.13 -20.28 1.59
C GLY A 202 7.22 -19.80 0.13
N GLY A 203 6.57 -18.69 -0.22
CA GLY A 203 6.51 -18.14 -1.58
C GLY A 203 5.59 -18.90 -2.55
N GLU A 204 4.79 -19.86 -2.06
CA GLU A 204 3.83 -20.60 -2.89
C GLU A 204 2.61 -19.73 -3.19
N ILE A 205 2.24 -19.65 -4.47
CA ILE A 205 1.09 -18.86 -4.94
C ILE A 205 -0.20 -19.62 -4.67
N LEU A 206 -1.06 -19.07 -3.81
CA LEU A 206 -2.39 -19.61 -3.50
C LEU A 206 -3.47 -19.12 -4.48
N GLY A 207 -3.27 -17.95 -5.10
CA GLY A 207 -4.18 -17.37 -6.10
C GLY A 207 -4.09 -15.85 -6.11
N ARG A 208 -5.10 -15.19 -6.70
CA ARG A 208 -5.22 -13.73 -6.74
C ARG A 208 -6.66 -13.26 -6.61
N ILE A 209 -6.82 -12.04 -6.08
CA ILE A 209 -8.03 -11.24 -6.14
C ILE A 209 -7.79 -10.16 -7.22
N PRO A 210 -8.65 -10.01 -8.25
CA PRO A 210 -8.58 -8.91 -9.20
C PRO A 210 -8.64 -7.52 -8.51
N LEU A 211 -8.28 -6.43 -9.20
CA LEU A 211 -8.43 -5.07 -8.62
C LEU A 211 -9.82 -4.49 -8.93
N PRO A 212 -10.34 -3.52 -8.16
CA PRO A 212 -11.48 -2.74 -8.60
C PRO A 212 -11.05 -1.87 -9.79
N ALA A 213 -11.79 -1.95 -10.91
CA ALA A 213 -11.49 -1.12 -12.07
C ALA A 213 -11.69 0.36 -11.71
N THR A 214 -10.65 1.16 -11.86
CA THR A 214 -10.62 2.54 -11.37
C THR A 214 -9.83 3.43 -12.30
N GLU A 215 -10.20 4.70 -12.36
CA GLU A 215 -9.43 5.75 -13.04
C GLU A 215 -8.23 6.13 -12.17
N GLY A 216 -7.26 5.21 -12.06
CA GLY A 216 -6.12 5.37 -11.17
C GLY A 216 -5.18 4.17 -11.14
N PHE A 217 -4.24 4.22 -10.20
CA PHE A 217 -3.16 3.26 -10.05
C PHE A 217 -3.08 2.81 -8.59
N ALA A 218 -3.25 1.50 -8.35
CA ALA A 218 -3.09 0.92 -7.03
C ALA A 218 -1.62 0.97 -6.58
N SER A 219 -1.38 1.57 -5.41
CA SER A 219 -0.03 1.85 -4.89
C SER A 219 0.25 1.22 -3.53
N GLY A 220 -0.67 1.34 -2.56
CA GLY A 220 -0.49 0.82 -1.20
C GLY A 220 -1.50 -0.26 -0.84
N LEU A 221 -1.11 -1.18 0.04
CA LEU A 221 -1.88 -2.32 0.52
C LEU A 221 -1.57 -2.55 2.01
N ALA A 222 -2.59 -2.63 2.86
CA ALA A 222 -2.44 -2.89 4.30
C ALA A 222 -3.42 -3.97 4.80
N TRP A 223 -3.18 -4.51 5.99
CA TRP A 223 -4.04 -5.49 6.67
C TRP A 223 -4.41 -4.99 8.07
N ASP A 224 -5.70 -5.01 8.43
CA ASP A 224 -6.17 -4.53 9.74
C ASP A 224 -6.38 -5.63 10.80
N GLY A 225 -6.36 -6.90 10.39
CA GLY A 225 -6.74 -8.07 11.20
C GLY A 225 -7.93 -8.86 10.65
N GLU A 226 -8.73 -8.27 9.78
CA GLU A 226 -9.93 -8.84 9.14
C GLU A 226 -9.97 -8.54 7.62
N ARG A 227 -9.52 -7.35 7.19
CA ARG A 227 -9.69 -6.78 5.85
C ARG A 227 -8.38 -6.29 5.26
N LEU A 228 -8.27 -6.41 3.94
CA LEU A 228 -7.23 -5.74 3.18
C LEU A 228 -7.70 -4.34 2.78
N TRP A 229 -6.84 -3.36 2.97
CA TRP A 229 -7.06 -1.96 2.57
C TRP A 229 -6.18 -1.62 1.39
N LEU A 230 -6.73 -0.91 0.40
CA LEU A 230 -6.09 -0.62 -0.88
C LEU A 230 -6.14 0.88 -1.17
N ALA A 231 -4.96 1.48 -1.36
CA ALA A 231 -4.81 2.87 -1.81
C ALA A 231 -4.63 2.91 -3.34
N ILE A 232 -5.45 3.73 -4.00
CA ILE A 232 -5.43 3.92 -5.46
C ILE A 232 -5.26 5.40 -5.76
N ASN A 233 -4.13 5.78 -6.35
CA ASN A 233 -3.85 7.14 -6.77
C ASN A 233 -4.55 7.44 -8.11
N ALA A 234 -5.51 8.35 -8.09
CA ALA A 234 -6.12 8.96 -9.28
C ALA A 234 -5.39 10.27 -9.63
N GLU A 235 -5.89 11.02 -10.62
CA GLU A 235 -5.26 12.27 -11.09
C GLU A 235 -5.23 13.39 -10.03
N ASP A 236 -6.27 13.49 -9.19
CA ASP A 236 -6.48 14.59 -8.23
C ASP A 236 -6.66 14.16 -6.76
N ARG A 237 -6.64 12.85 -6.47
CA ARG A 237 -7.01 12.26 -5.17
C ARG A 237 -6.50 10.83 -4.99
N THR A 238 -6.48 10.36 -3.74
CA THR A 238 -6.34 8.92 -3.42
C THR A 238 -7.70 8.33 -3.08
N LEU A 239 -8.12 7.28 -3.78
CA LEU A 239 -9.25 6.45 -3.37
C LEU A 239 -8.76 5.40 -2.37
N VAL A 240 -9.49 5.23 -1.27
CA VAL A 240 -9.28 4.15 -0.29
C VAL A 240 -10.42 3.15 -0.42
N TRP A 241 -10.07 1.88 -0.55
CA TRP A 241 -11.00 0.76 -0.60
C TRP A 241 -10.65 -0.27 0.47
N SER A 242 -11.63 -1.05 0.92
CA SER A 242 -11.44 -2.25 1.73
C SER A 242 -12.00 -3.49 1.01
N LEU A 243 -11.54 -4.68 1.37
CA LEU A 243 -12.14 -5.95 0.96
C LEU A 243 -12.04 -6.99 2.10
N ASP A 244 -12.99 -7.90 2.17
CA ASP A 244 -12.90 -9.09 3.02
C ASP A 244 -12.33 -10.26 2.19
N PRO A 245 -11.09 -10.72 2.45
CA PRO A 245 -10.51 -11.81 1.67
C PRO A 245 -11.17 -13.17 1.92
N GLY A 246 -12.04 -13.29 2.94
CA GLY A 246 -12.88 -14.46 3.17
C GLY A 246 -14.14 -14.49 2.29
N GLU A 247 -14.58 -13.34 1.78
CA GLU A 247 -15.68 -13.22 0.81
C GLU A 247 -15.21 -13.37 -0.65
N ALA A 248 -13.89 -13.36 -0.90
CA ALA A 248 -13.29 -13.38 -2.24
C ALA A 248 -12.89 -14.77 -2.73
N GLU A 249 -13.29 -15.13 -3.96
CA GLU A 249 -12.79 -16.32 -4.65
C GLU A 249 -11.37 -16.06 -5.20
N LEU A 250 -10.38 -16.81 -4.70
CA LEU A 250 -9.00 -16.71 -5.20
C LEU A 250 -8.89 -17.32 -6.61
N MET A 251 -8.82 -16.45 -7.62
CA MET A 251 -8.60 -16.86 -9.01
C MET A 251 -7.17 -17.37 -9.22
N PRO A 252 -6.93 -18.28 -10.18
CA PRO A 252 -5.56 -18.64 -10.59
C PRO A 252 -4.85 -17.45 -11.29
N LEU A 253 -3.51 -17.51 -11.33
CA LEU A 253 -2.67 -16.59 -12.13
C LEU A 253 -2.63 -16.92 -13.64
N GLY A 254 -3.28 -18.01 -14.05
CA GLY A 254 -3.31 -18.46 -15.44
C GLY A 254 -4.24 -17.64 -16.34
N GLU A 255 -4.42 -18.12 -17.57
CA GLU A 255 -5.41 -17.59 -18.52
C GLU A 255 -6.84 -17.62 -17.95
N PRO A 256 -7.75 -16.75 -18.44
CA PRO A 256 -9.12 -16.70 -17.96
C PRO A 256 -9.83 -18.08 -17.96
N PRO A 257 -10.70 -18.33 -16.97
CA PRO A 257 -11.57 -19.51 -16.93
C PRO A 257 -12.29 -19.75 -18.26
N GLU A 258 -12.47 -21.02 -18.64
CA GLU A 258 -12.94 -21.38 -19.98
C GLU A 258 -14.35 -20.83 -20.27
N ASP A 259 -15.19 -20.73 -19.25
CA ASP A 259 -16.53 -20.11 -19.27
C ASP A 259 -16.52 -18.60 -19.54
N ARG A 260 -15.37 -17.93 -19.45
CA ARG A 260 -15.23 -16.46 -19.59
C ARG A 260 -14.37 -16.03 -20.79
N ARG A 261 -13.90 -16.98 -21.61
CA ARG A 261 -13.15 -16.68 -22.85
C ARG A 261 -14.03 -16.15 -23.98
N ASP A 262 -15.33 -16.48 -23.94
CA ASP A 262 -16.30 -16.07 -24.96
C ASP A 262 -16.75 -14.60 -24.82
N ALA A 263 -16.32 -13.90 -23.75
CA ALA A 263 -16.62 -12.49 -23.49
C ALA A 263 -15.65 -11.50 -24.18
N VAL A 264 -14.75 -11.99 -25.04
CA VAL A 264 -13.58 -11.24 -25.55
C VAL A 264 -13.61 -11.03 -27.08
N GLU A 265 -14.77 -10.63 -27.61
CA GLU A 265 -14.82 -9.99 -28.92
C GLU A 265 -14.48 -8.49 -28.79
N TYR A 266 -13.53 -8.02 -29.60
CA TYR A 266 -13.01 -6.66 -29.58
C TYR A 266 -13.75 -5.77 -30.60
N ASP A 267 -14.01 -4.52 -30.20
CA ASP A 267 -14.34 -3.36 -31.05
C ASP A 267 -13.59 -2.12 -30.50
#